data_AF-B3PGR2-F1
#
_entry.id   AF-B3PGR2-F1
#
_cell.length_a   1.000
_cell.length_b   1.000
_cell.length_c   1.000
_cell.angle_alpha   90.00
_cell.angle_beta   90.00
_cell.angle_gamma   90.00
#
_symmetry.space_group_name_H-M   'P 1'
#
loop_
_entity.id
_entity.type
_entity.pdbx_description
1 polymer ?
#
loop_
_entity_poly.entity_id
_entity_poly.type
_entity_poly.pdbx_seq_one_letter_code
_entity_poly.pdbx_strand_id
1 'polypeptide(L)'
;MTTRTLLVARILIIPIHWSTFFLRVLTKTAIFSKTDEKTNACAQVLNLQGNSPRRGCGVVILAQIFILLCEKISVSRKNFYSRFSFISLAKGFQGGLAHLAGLLLACVFWVSPCQASIEVREFTNNTERHRYESFIEDMRCPKCQNQNLAGSDSPIAKDLRNELYLQIQEGRSDKEIVDFMVERYGDFILYKPRLTPATLLLWGLPLVLLVVGAGVLVMIVRRRRVQTPTETGLSADEADRLNALLAQNPPPTDSSKESQ
;
A
#
# COMPACT_ATOMS: atom_id res chain seq x y z
N MET A 1 20.16 20.18 47.26
CA MET A 1 20.41 20.36 45.81
C MET A 1 20.37 18.99 45.10
N THR A 2 19.22 18.33 44.98
CA THR A 2 19.21 16.90 44.59
C THR A 2 17.87 16.42 44.02
N THR A 3 17.32 17.13 43.01
CA THR A 3 16.15 16.58 42.28
C THR A 3 15.97 17.17 40.89
N ARG A 4 16.29 18.45 40.69
CA ARG A 4 16.17 19.10 39.35
C ARG A 4 17.26 18.68 38.36
N THR A 5 18.47 18.36 38.80
CA THR A 5 19.59 18.00 37.90
C THR A 5 19.47 16.57 37.33
N LEU A 6 18.80 15.65 38.03
CA LEU A 6 18.60 14.27 37.58
C LEU A 6 17.52 14.13 36.49
N LEU A 7 16.58 15.07 36.41
CA LEU A 7 15.47 15.00 35.46
C LEU A 7 15.89 15.49 34.06
N VAL A 8 16.80 16.46 33.98
CA VAL A 8 17.38 16.95 32.71
C VAL A 8 18.32 15.90 32.10
N ALA A 9 19.08 15.18 32.92
CA ALA A 9 19.94 14.09 32.45
C ALA A 9 19.14 12.92 31.85
N ARG A 10 17.91 12.67 32.32
CA ARG A 10 17.08 11.56 31.83
C ARG A 10 16.36 11.85 30.51
N ILE A 11 16.14 13.13 30.17
CA ILE A 11 15.47 13.55 28.93
C ILE A 11 16.43 13.55 27.73
N LEU A 12 17.73 13.80 27.94
CA LEU A 12 18.72 13.86 26.86
C LEU A 12 19.34 12.49 26.50
N ILE A 13 19.14 11.44 27.30
CA ILE A 13 19.69 10.09 27.03
C ILE A 13 18.73 9.21 26.22
N ILE A 14 17.42 9.50 26.24
CA ILE A 14 16.40 8.76 25.50
C ILE A 14 16.61 8.79 23.96
N PRO A 15 17.01 9.90 23.31
CA PRO A 15 17.21 9.90 21.85
C PRO A 15 18.46 9.14 21.38
N ILE A 16 19.45 8.93 22.24
CA ILE A 16 20.73 8.28 21.86
C ILE A 16 20.59 6.75 21.84
N HIS A 17 19.74 6.19 22.71
CA HIS A 17 19.52 4.75 22.76
C HIS A 17 18.63 4.25 21.61
N TRP A 18 17.74 5.09 21.08
CA TRP A 18 16.91 4.74 19.92
C TRP A 18 17.71 4.72 18.61
N SER A 19 18.66 5.64 18.42
CA SER A 19 19.50 5.65 17.22
C SER A 19 20.42 4.42 17.12
N THR A 20 21.05 4.01 18.23
CA THR A 20 21.92 2.84 18.27
C THR A 20 21.16 1.51 18.13
N PHE A 21 19.92 1.45 18.62
CA PHE A 21 19.04 0.29 18.41
C PHE A 21 18.58 0.19 16.94
N PHE A 22 18.22 1.31 16.31
CA PHE A 22 17.81 1.34 14.91
C PHE A 22 18.95 0.98 13.94
N LEU A 23 20.18 1.43 14.19
CA LEU A 23 21.35 1.01 13.40
C LEU A 23 21.72 -0.47 13.60
N ARG A 24 21.50 -1.04 14.79
CA ARG A 24 21.72 -2.48 15.05
C ARG A 24 20.66 -3.38 14.39
N VAL A 25 19.41 -2.91 14.29
CA VAL A 25 18.35 -3.64 13.57
C VAL A 25 18.62 -3.65 12.07
N LEU A 26 19.02 -2.51 11.49
CA LEU A 26 19.32 -2.40 10.05
C LEU A 26 20.56 -3.21 9.63
N THR A 27 21.57 -3.31 10.49
CA THR A 27 22.77 -4.12 10.19
C THR A 27 22.52 -5.62 10.33
N LYS A 28 21.64 -6.07 11.23
CA LYS A 28 21.26 -7.50 11.33
C LYS A 28 20.36 -7.96 10.18
N THR A 29 19.47 -7.11 9.65
CA THR A 29 18.65 -7.46 8.48
C THR A 29 19.46 -7.49 7.18
N ALA A 30 20.50 -6.67 7.06
CA ALA A 30 21.38 -6.66 5.88
C ALA A 30 22.29 -7.90 5.77
N ILE A 31 22.63 -8.53 6.89
CA ILE A 31 23.53 -9.71 6.92
C ILE A 31 22.75 -11.03 6.71
N PHE A 32 21.49 -11.11 7.15
CA PHE A 32 20.70 -12.36 7.03
C PHE A 32 20.07 -12.57 5.64
N SER A 33 19.97 -11.53 4.82
CA SER A 33 19.39 -11.63 3.46
C SER A 33 20.32 -12.29 2.43
N LYS A 34 21.62 -12.50 2.72
CA LYS A 34 22.60 -12.84 1.68
C LYS A 34 23.07 -14.29 1.67
N THR A 35 22.61 -15.14 2.59
CA THR A 35 23.15 -16.51 2.74
C THR A 35 22.17 -17.68 2.57
N ASP A 36 20.88 -17.47 2.33
CA ASP A 36 19.94 -18.60 2.13
C ASP A 36 19.40 -18.77 0.68
N GLU A 37 19.62 -17.83 -0.24
CA GLU A 37 19.01 -17.88 -1.58
C GLU A 37 19.91 -18.44 -2.70
N LYS A 38 21.01 -19.12 -2.38
CA LYS A 38 21.92 -19.65 -3.43
C LYS A 38 22.25 -21.13 -3.40
N THR A 39 21.70 -21.91 -2.48
CA THR A 39 22.04 -23.35 -2.40
C THR A 39 20.87 -24.32 -2.60
N ASN A 40 19.60 -23.89 -2.45
CA ASN A 40 18.45 -24.81 -2.60
C ASN A 40 17.61 -24.61 -3.88
N ALA A 41 17.90 -23.58 -4.69
CA ALA A 41 17.17 -23.32 -5.95
C ALA A 41 17.69 -24.11 -7.16
N CYS A 42 18.91 -24.67 -7.11
CA CYS A 42 19.49 -25.41 -8.24
C CYS A 42 19.05 -26.88 -8.33
N ALA A 43 18.52 -27.48 -7.25
CA ALA A 43 18.13 -28.90 -7.26
C ALA A 43 16.71 -29.14 -7.76
N GLN A 44 15.82 -28.14 -7.68
CA GLN A 44 14.38 -28.35 -7.94
C GLN A 44 13.93 -28.02 -9.37
N VAL A 45 14.76 -27.32 -10.16
CA VAL A 45 14.46 -26.95 -11.55
C VAL A 45 14.76 -28.09 -12.55
N LEU A 46 15.49 -29.13 -12.15
CA LEU A 46 15.86 -30.23 -13.04
C LEU A 46 14.81 -31.36 -13.16
N ASN A 47 13.68 -31.31 -12.44
CA ASN A 47 12.73 -32.43 -12.42
C ASN A 47 11.27 -32.09 -12.83
N LEU A 48 11.05 -30.97 -13.53
CA LEU A 48 9.74 -30.65 -14.13
C LEU A 48 9.86 -30.28 -15.62
N GLN A 49 10.67 -31.03 -16.37
CA GLN A 49 10.62 -31.01 -17.84
C GLN A 49 9.51 -31.93 -18.34
N GLY A 50 8.27 -31.46 -18.17
CA GLY A 50 7.08 -31.95 -18.86
C GLY A 50 6.70 -31.00 -20.00
N ASN A 51 7.42 -31.10 -21.12
CA ASN A 51 7.00 -30.76 -22.49
C ASN A 51 6.39 -29.37 -22.78
N SER A 52 7.18 -28.45 -23.33
CA SER A 52 6.94 -27.87 -24.67
C SER A 52 8.10 -26.95 -25.10
N PRO A 53 8.62 -27.07 -26.34
CA PRO A 53 9.86 -26.42 -26.76
C PRO A 53 9.58 -24.98 -27.20
N ARG A 54 9.92 -23.98 -26.37
CA ARG A 54 9.90 -22.58 -26.82
C ARG A 54 11.24 -22.20 -27.46
N ARG A 55 11.16 -21.88 -28.75
CA ARG A 55 12.23 -21.24 -29.54
C ARG A 55 12.69 -19.98 -28.79
N GLY A 56 13.90 -20.01 -28.24
CA GLY A 56 14.44 -18.92 -27.42
C GLY A 56 15.62 -19.32 -26.52
N CYS A 57 15.84 -20.63 -26.29
CA CYS A 57 16.97 -21.11 -25.45
C CYS A 57 18.36 -20.69 -25.95
N GLY A 58 18.56 -20.41 -27.25
CA GLY A 58 19.88 -20.04 -27.77
C GLY A 58 20.43 -18.73 -27.21
N VAL A 59 19.57 -17.72 -27.04
CA VAL A 59 20.02 -16.38 -26.60
C VAL A 59 20.24 -16.34 -25.09
N VAL A 60 19.43 -17.07 -24.31
CA VAL A 60 19.56 -17.13 -22.85
C VAL A 60 20.77 -17.95 -22.44
N ILE A 61 21.06 -19.05 -23.13
CA ILE A 61 22.26 -19.85 -22.87
C ILE A 61 23.53 -19.07 -23.24
N LEU A 62 23.53 -18.33 -24.35
CA LEU A 62 24.68 -17.47 -24.72
C LEU A 62 24.86 -16.29 -23.76
N ALA A 63 23.79 -15.67 -23.26
CA ALA A 63 23.88 -14.62 -22.26
C ALA A 63 24.40 -15.14 -20.91
N GLN A 64 23.97 -16.32 -20.48
CA GLN A 64 24.47 -16.95 -19.24
C GLN A 64 25.94 -17.37 -19.37
N ILE A 65 26.36 -17.87 -20.54
CA ILE A 65 27.77 -18.19 -20.84
C ILE A 65 28.63 -16.92 -20.85
N PHE A 66 28.13 -15.80 -21.41
CA PHE A 66 28.85 -14.53 -21.43
C PHE A 66 29.00 -13.92 -20.02
N ILE A 67 27.96 -14.02 -19.19
CA ILE A 67 28.00 -13.57 -17.78
C ILE A 67 28.97 -14.45 -16.96
N LEU A 68 28.96 -15.78 -17.14
CA LEU A 68 29.88 -16.69 -16.47
C LEU A 68 31.33 -16.54 -16.96
N LEU A 69 31.55 -16.21 -18.24
CA LEU A 69 32.87 -15.86 -18.78
C LEU A 69 33.37 -14.52 -18.21
N CYS A 70 32.50 -13.51 -18.10
CA CYS A 70 32.83 -12.24 -17.44
C CYS A 70 33.18 -12.43 -15.96
N GLU A 71 32.53 -13.35 -15.25
CA GLU A 71 32.82 -13.65 -13.84
C GLU A 71 34.18 -14.36 -13.68
N LYS A 72 34.51 -15.33 -14.56
CA LYS A 72 35.83 -15.99 -14.57
C LYS A 72 36.99 -15.05 -14.94
N ILE A 73 36.76 -14.08 -15.84
CA ILE A 73 37.75 -13.04 -16.19
C ILE A 73 37.92 -12.00 -15.07
N SER A 74 36.90 -11.80 -14.22
CA SER A 74 36.96 -10.87 -13.08
C SER A 74 37.67 -11.48 -11.85
N VAL A 75 37.52 -12.79 -11.62
CA VAL A 75 38.16 -13.48 -10.48
C VAL A 75 39.66 -13.69 -10.69
N SER A 76 40.15 -13.82 -11.93
CA SER A 76 41.60 -13.89 -12.21
C SER A 76 42.33 -12.53 -12.11
N ARG A 77 41.61 -11.41 -11.96
CA ARG A 77 42.20 -10.06 -11.83
C ARG A 77 42.48 -9.62 -10.39
N LYS A 78 42.00 -10.34 -9.38
CA LYS A 78 42.19 -9.97 -7.96
C LYS A 78 43.56 -10.37 -7.38
N ASN A 79 44.30 -11.27 -8.03
CA ASN A 79 45.67 -11.63 -7.64
C ASN A 79 46.77 -10.89 -8.41
N PHE A 80 46.44 -10.05 -9.40
CA PHE A 80 47.44 -9.32 -10.18
C PHE A 80 47.59 -7.84 -9.79
N TYR A 81 46.60 -7.27 -9.10
CA TYR A 81 46.58 -5.84 -8.73
C TYR A 81 47.41 -5.48 -7.49
N SER A 82 48.02 -6.45 -6.81
CA SER A 82 48.90 -6.17 -5.65
C SER A 82 50.37 -5.93 -6.05
N ARG A 83 50.76 -6.02 -7.33
CA ARG A 83 52.19 -6.02 -7.70
C ARG A 83 52.60 -5.17 -8.91
N PHE A 84 51.72 -4.37 -9.48
CA PHE A 84 52.13 -3.35 -10.45
C PHE A 84 51.73 -1.96 -9.96
N SER A 85 52.67 -1.36 -9.24
CA SER A 85 52.83 0.08 -9.20
C SER A 85 53.06 0.55 -10.64
N PHE A 86 52.08 1.20 -11.24
CA PHE A 86 52.32 2.15 -12.33
C PHE A 86 51.28 3.26 -12.24
N ILE A 87 51.72 4.33 -11.58
CA ILE A 87 51.28 5.70 -11.81
C ILE A 87 51.42 5.99 -13.32
N SER A 88 50.51 6.84 -13.82
CA SER A 88 50.62 7.62 -15.05
C SER A 88 49.82 7.11 -16.26
N LEU A 89 48.51 7.36 -16.24
CA LEU A 89 47.70 7.67 -17.45
C LEU A 89 46.35 8.33 -17.10
N ALA A 90 46.33 9.15 -16.05
CA ALA A 90 45.15 9.92 -15.62
C ALA A 90 45.21 11.40 -16.01
N LYS A 91 45.93 11.76 -17.08
CA LYS A 91 45.97 13.12 -17.60
C LYS A 91 45.97 13.12 -19.11
N GLY A 92 44.82 13.43 -19.68
CA GLY A 92 44.70 13.76 -21.11
C GLY A 92 43.52 13.07 -21.77
N PHE A 93 42.29 13.50 -21.47
CA PHE A 93 41.22 13.50 -22.48
C PHE A 93 40.10 14.45 -22.01
N GLN A 94 40.34 15.76 -22.12
CA GLN A 94 39.26 16.75 -22.24
C GLN A 94 38.54 16.46 -23.57
N GLY A 95 37.49 15.67 -23.52
CA GLY A 95 36.69 15.36 -24.70
C GLY A 95 35.24 15.16 -24.30
N GLY A 96 34.39 16.15 -24.60
CA GLY A 96 32.93 16.04 -24.42
C GLY A 96 32.31 14.80 -25.09
N LEU A 97 33.04 14.18 -26.03
CA LEU A 97 32.70 12.92 -26.68
C LEU A 97 32.56 11.73 -25.70
N ALA A 98 33.39 11.66 -24.65
CA ALA A 98 33.33 10.56 -23.67
C ALA A 98 32.10 10.68 -22.74
N HIS A 99 31.71 11.92 -22.40
CA HIS A 99 30.49 12.18 -21.63
C HIS A 99 29.24 11.94 -22.48
N LEU A 100 29.24 12.30 -23.76
CA LEU A 100 28.14 12.00 -24.68
C LEU A 100 27.97 10.49 -24.88
N ALA A 101 29.05 9.74 -25.08
CA ALA A 101 28.99 8.29 -25.20
C ALA A 101 28.48 7.61 -23.91
N GLY A 102 28.91 8.08 -22.73
CA GLY A 102 28.42 7.59 -21.44
C GLY A 102 26.93 7.90 -21.21
N LEU A 103 26.48 9.10 -21.59
CA LEU A 103 25.08 9.51 -21.47
C LEU A 103 24.18 8.75 -22.46
N LEU A 104 24.67 8.46 -23.67
CA LEU A 104 23.95 7.68 -24.67
C LEU A 104 23.81 6.20 -24.24
N LEU A 105 24.86 5.60 -23.66
CA LEU A 105 24.79 4.25 -23.07
C LEU A 105 23.86 4.19 -21.84
N ALA A 106 23.85 5.23 -20.99
CA ALA A 106 22.90 5.33 -19.89
C ALA A 106 21.45 5.47 -20.38
N CYS A 107 21.21 6.27 -21.42
CA CYS A 107 19.88 6.38 -22.04
C CYS A 107 19.42 5.04 -22.62
N VAL A 108 20.29 4.28 -23.31
CA VAL A 108 19.94 2.95 -23.85
C VAL A 108 19.61 1.96 -22.73
N PHE A 109 20.25 2.05 -21.56
CA PHE A 109 19.94 1.19 -20.41
C PHE A 109 18.60 1.55 -19.74
N TRP A 110 18.19 2.82 -19.80
CA TRP A 110 16.89 3.29 -19.28
C TRP A 110 15.72 2.93 -20.20
N VAL A 111 15.96 2.73 -21.50
CA VAL A 111 14.98 2.18 -22.43
C VAL A 111 14.96 0.65 -22.30
N SER A 112 14.69 0.14 -21.10
CA SER A 112 14.33 -1.27 -20.94
C SER A 112 12.90 -1.47 -21.45
N PRO A 113 12.68 -2.27 -22.51
CA PRO A 113 11.33 -2.55 -22.97
C PRO A 113 10.60 -3.35 -21.88
N CYS A 114 9.52 -2.78 -21.35
CA CYS A 114 8.54 -3.54 -20.59
C CYS A 114 7.85 -4.49 -21.56
N GLN A 115 8.31 -5.75 -21.59
CA GLN A 115 7.63 -6.82 -22.31
C GLN A 115 6.31 -7.10 -21.58
N ALA A 116 5.22 -6.46 -22.04
CA ALA A 116 3.88 -6.80 -21.61
C ALA A 116 3.40 -7.98 -22.46
N SER A 117 3.19 -9.14 -21.82
CA SER A 117 2.55 -10.29 -22.44
C SER A 117 1.05 -10.03 -22.58
N ILE A 118 0.63 -9.53 -23.75
CA ILE A 118 -0.80 -9.43 -24.08
C ILE A 118 -1.28 -10.82 -24.51
N GLU A 119 -2.05 -11.47 -23.64
CA GLU A 119 -2.71 -12.74 -23.97
C GLU A 119 -3.97 -12.45 -24.80
N VAL A 120 -3.84 -12.58 -26.12
CA VAL A 120 -4.97 -12.44 -27.04
C VAL A 120 -5.73 -13.78 -27.08
N ARG A 121 -7.00 -13.77 -26.68
CA ARG A 121 -7.92 -14.89 -26.88
C ARG A 121 -8.89 -14.61 -28.02
N GLU A 122 -9.25 -15.65 -28.73
CA GLU A 122 -10.27 -15.63 -29.77
C GLU A 122 -11.63 -15.94 -29.14
N PHE A 123 -12.64 -15.12 -29.42
CA PHE A 123 -14.02 -15.31 -28.98
C PHE A 123 -14.93 -15.36 -30.20
N THR A 124 -16.03 -16.11 -30.11
CA THR A 124 -16.98 -16.21 -31.24
C THR A 124 -17.82 -14.95 -31.39
N ASN A 125 -18.08 -14.26 -30.27
CA ASN A 125 -18.90 -13.05 -30.21
C ASN A 125 -18.26 -11.98 -29.31
N ASN A 126 -18.49 -10.70 -29.64
CA ASN A 126 -18.08 -9.56 -28.81
C ASN A 126 -18.72 -9.60 -27.41
N THR A 127 -19.92 -10.17 -27.27
CA THR A 127 -20.57 -10.31 -25.96
C THR A 127 -19.78 -11.23 -25.02
N GLU A 128 -19.29 -12.36 -25.50
CA GLU A 128 -18.47 -13.30 -24.72
C GLU A 128 -17.13 -12.69 -24.35
N ARG A 129 -16.54 -11.93 -25.29
CA ARG A 129 -15.32 -11.17 -25.05
C ARG A 129 -15.49 -10.19 -23.89
N HIS A 130 -16.54 -9.37 -23.92
CA HIS A 130 -16.81 -8.40 -22.85
C HIS A 130 -17.13 -9.08 -21.52
N ARG A 131 -17.85 -10.22 -21.52
CA ARG A 131 -18.06 -11.03 -20.32
C ARG A 131 -16.73 -11.49 -19.74
N TYR A 132 -15.84 -12.06 -20.56
CA TYR A 132 -14.51 -12.49 -20.13
C TYR A 132 -13.68 -11.33 -19.58
N GLU A 133 -13.63 -10.20 -20.30
CA GLU A 133 -12.92 -8.98 -19.88
C GLU A 133 -13.42 -8.50 -18.50
N SER A 134 -14.74 -8.49 -18.28
CA SER A 134 -15.32 -8.12 -16.99
C SER A 134 -14.90 -9.07 -15.86
N PHE A 135 -14.83 -10.38 -16.12
CA PHE A 135 -14.41 -11.35 -15.10
C PHE A 135 -12.94 -11.21 -14.73
N ILE A 136 -12.04 -11.03 -15.69
CA ILE A 136 -10.61 -10.92 -15.40
C ILE A 136 -10.24 -9.61 -14.68
N GLU A 137 -11.09 -8.58 -14.79
CA GLU A 137 -10.96 -7.33 -14.05
C GLU A 137 -11.57 -7.41 -12.65
N ASP A 138 -12.76 -8.01 -12.52
CA ASP A 138 -13.46 -8.14 -11.23
C ASP A 138 -12.91 -9.26 -10.34
N MET A 139 -12.09 -10.18 -10.88
CA MET A 139 -11.44 -11.25 -10.11
C MET A 139 -9.96 -10.96 -9.79
N ARG A 140 -9.56 -11.28 -8.55
CA ARG A 140 -8.19 -11.17 -8.02
C ARG A 140 -7.44 -12.49 -8.14
N CYS A 141 -6.13 -12.43 -8.34
CA CYS A 141 -5.27 -13.60 -8.19
C CYS A 141 -5.00 -13.88 -6.69
N PRO A 142 -5.42 -15.02 -6.12
CA PRO A 142 -5.29 -15.31 -4.69
C PRO A 142 -3.84 -15.54 -4.22
N LYS A 143 -2.90 -15.72 -5.15
CA LYS A 143 -1.47 -15.91 -4.83
C LYS A 143 -0.62 -14.68 -5.17
N CYS A 144 -1.21 -13.67 -5.80
CA CYS A 144 -0.50 -12.48 -6.25
C CYS A 144 -0.72 -11.33 -5.26
N GLN A 145 0.15 -10.33 -5.30
CA GLN A 145 0.02 -9.16 -4.42
C GLN A 145 -1.11 -8.23 -4.89
N ASN A 146 -2.34 -8.50 -4.46
CA ASN A 146 -3.52 -7.65 -4.69
C ASN A 146 -3.69 -7.17 -6.15
N GLN A 147 -3.48 -8.08 -7.10
CA GLN A 147 -3.62 -7.83 -8.54
C GLN A 147 -4.84 -8.56 -9.08
N ASN A 148 -5.44 -7.99 -10.11
CA ASN A 148 -6.50 -8.64 -10.90
C ASN A 148 -5.91 -9.73 -11.81
N LEU A 149 -6.78 -10.61 -12.35
CA LEU A 149 -6.36 -11.66 -13.28
C LEU A 149 -5.86 -11.09 -14.61
N ALA A 150 -6.40 -9.94 -15.04
CA ALA A 150 -5.96 -9.22 -16.24
C ALA A 150 -4.50 -8.73 -16.14
N GLY A 151 -4.08 -8.21 -14.99
CA GLY A 151 -2.78 -7.56 -14.79
C GLY A 151 -1.69 -8.47 -14.24
N SER A 152 -2.00 -9.73 -13.91
CA SER A 152 -1.03 -10.66 -13.32
C SER A 152 -0.58 -11.75 -14.29
N ASP A 153 0.74 -11.87 -14.46
CA ASP A 153 1.37 -12.88 -15.34
C ASP A 153 1.76 -14.19 -14.61
N SER A 154 1.24 -14.40 -13.40
CA SER A 154 1.52 -15.61 -12.62
C SER A 154 0.95 -16.88 -13.31
N PRO A 155 1.56 -18.06 -13.11
CA PRO A 155 1.03 -19.31 -13.65
C PRO A 155 -0.42 -19.58 -13.23
N ILE A 156 -0.76 -19.32 -11.96
CA ILE A 156 -2.13 -19.51 -11.45
C ILE A 156 -3.13 -18.53 -12.09
N ALA A 157 -2.72 -17.30 -12.40
CA ALA A 157 -3.60 -16.35 -13.09
C ALA A 157 -3.89 -16.79 -14.53
N LYS A 158 -2.91 -17.43 -15.20
CA LYS A 158 -3.09 -18.03 -16.53
C LYS A 158 -4.06 -19.22 -16.46
N ASP A 159 -3.92 -20.08 -15.47
CA ASP A 159 -4.81 -21.23 -15.27
C ASP A 159 -6.26 -20.78 -15.00
N LEU A 160 -6.46 -19.76 -14.16
CA LEU A 160 -7.78 -19.18 -13.87
C LEU A 160 -8.41 -18.53 -15.11
N ARG A 161 -7.63 -17.79 -15.89
CA ARG A 161 -8.09 -17.20 -17.16
C ARG A 161 -8.48 -18.28 -18.17
N ASN A 162 -7.75 -19.39 -18.20
CA ASN A 162 -8.08 -20.54 -19.04
C ASN A 162 -9.39 -21.19 -18.61
N GLU A 163 -9.58 -21.40 -17.32
CA GLU A 163 -10.82 -21.96 -16.77
C GLU A 163 -12.03 -21.06 -17.08
N LEU A 164 -11.89 -19.74 -16.86
CA LEU A 164 -12.94 -18.76 -17.21
C LEU A 164 -13.31 -18.83 -18.70
N TYR A 165 -12.31 -18.87 -19.57
CA TYR A 165 -12.53 -18.95 -21.01
C TYR A 165 -13.28 -20.23 -21.40
N LEU A 166 -12.89 -21.38 -20.85
CA LEU A 166 -13.56 -22.65 -21.13
C LEU A 166 -15.04 -22.61 -20.69
N GLN A 167 -15.33 -22.12 -19.49
CA GLN A 167 -16.71 -22.05 -19.00
C GLN A 167 -17.60 -21.08 -19.77
N ILE A 168 -17.04 -19.98 -20.28
CA ILE A 168 -17.76 -19.05 -21.16
C ILE A 168 -18.08 -19.73 -22.49
N GLN A 169 -17.12 -20.45 -23.07
CA GLN A 169 -17.32 -21.22 -24.31
C GLN A 169 -18.31 -22.39 -24.13
N GLU A 170 -18.39 -22.95 -22.92
CA GLU A 170 -19.43 -23.93 -22.54
C GLU A 170 -20.84 -23.31 -22.42
N GLY A 171 -20.96 -21.98 -22.49
CA GLY A 171 -22.24 -21.28 -22.39
C GLY A 171 -22.80 -21.17 -20.97
N ARG A 172 -21.96 -21.32 -19.94
CA ARG A 172 -22.40 -21.20 -18.53
C ARG A 172 -22.84 -19.78 -18.20
N SER A 173 -23.75 -19.67 -17.23
CA SER A 173 -24.22 -18.39 -16.73
C SER A 173 -23.18 -17.70 -15.84
N ASP A 174 -23.25 -16.38 -15.72
CA ASP A 174 -22.29 -15.62 -14.90
C ASP A 174 -22.31 -16.05 -13.43
N LYS A 175 -23.50 -16.38 -12.89
CA LYS A 175 -23.62 -16.88 -11.51
C LYS A 175 -22.89 -18.20 -11.32
N GLU A 176 -23.10 -19.16 -12.22
CA GLU A 176 -22.48 -20.49 -12.12
C GLU A 176 -20.95 -20.40 -12.19
N ILE A 177 -20.41 -19.55 -13.07
CA ILE A 177 -18.97 -19.33 -13.20
C ILE A 177 -18.40 -18.76 -11.90
N VAL A 178 -19.03 -17.73 -11.36
CA VAL A 178 -18.57 -17.07 -10.12
C VAL A 178 -18.74 -18.00 -8.92
N ASP A 179 -19.81 -18.80 -8.85
CA ASP A 179 -20.05 -19.81 -7.82
C ASP A 179 -18.96 -20.88 -7.85
N PHE A 180 -18.64 -21.41 -9.03
CA PHE A 180 -17.54 -22.37 -9.21
C PHE A 180 -16.20 -21.81 -8.75
N MET A 181 -15.89 -20.56 -9.12
CA MET A 181 -14.64 -19.91 -8.73
C MET A 181 -14.57 -19.69 -7.22
N VAL A 182 -15.67 -19.29 -6.58
CA VAL A 182 -15.72 -19.09 -5.12
C VAL A 182 -15.68 -20.42 -4.36
N GLU A 183 -16.34 -21.46 -4.85
CA GLU A 183 -16.32 -22.78 -4.22
C GLU A 183 -14.89 -23.35 -4.13
N ARG A 184 -14.08 -23.12 -5.17
CA ARG A 184 -12.72 -23.66 -5.26
C ARG A 184 -11.63 -22.74 -4.68
N TYR A 185 -11.79 -21.42 -4.83
CA TYR A 185 -10.77 -20.43 -4.47
C TYR A 185 -11.17 -19.48 -3.33
N GLY A 186 -12.42 -19.55 -2.86
CA GLY A 186 -12.98 -18.75 -1.77
C GLY A 186 -13.48 -17.37 -2.20
N ASP A 187 -14.12 -16.65 -1.27
CA ASP A 187 -14.69 -15.32 -1.53
C ASP A 187 -13.64 -14.24 -1.87
N PHE A 188 -12.37 -14.47 -1.53
CA PHE A 188 -11.26 -13.54 -1.77
C PHE A 188 -10.91 -13.38 -3.26
N ILE A 189 -11.41 -14.27 -4.12
CA ILE A 189 -11.20 -14.16 -5.57
C ILE A 189 -12.00 -13.02 -6.19
N LEU A 190 -13.07 -12.52 -5.57
CA LEU A 190 -13.84 -11.38 -6.08
C LEU A 190 -13.36 -10.05 -5.49
N TYR A 191 -13.28 -8.99 -6.30
CA TYR A 191 -13.11 -7.62 -5.81
C TYR A 191 -14.32 -7.13 -5.01
N LYS A 192 -15.53 -7.53 -5.45
CA LYS A 192 -16.81 -7.13 -4.86
C LYS A 192 -17.34 -8.31 -4.02
N PRO A 193 -17.27 -8.26 -2.69
CA PRO A 193 -17.77 -9.33 -1.85
C PRO A 193 -19.29 -9.48 -2.04
N ARG A 194 -19.77 -10.72 -1.98
CA ARG A 194 -21.21 -11.02 -2.06
C ARG A 194 -21.93 -10.40 -0.87
N LEU A 195 -23.19 -10.01 -1.09
CA LEU A 195 -24.08 -9.56 -0.03
C LEU A 195 -24.51 -10.78 0.81
N THR A 196 -23.70 -11.12 1.79
CA THR A 196 -24.03 -12.11 2.81
C THR A 196 -24.69 -11.42 4.00
N PRO A 197 -25.45 -12.14 4.83
CA PRO A 197 -26.00 -11.57 6.06
C PRO A 197 -24.92 -10.95 6.97
N ALA A 198 -23.72 -11.54 6.99
CA ALA A 198 -22.58 -11.03 7.74
C ALA A 198 -22.07 -9.70 7.20
N THR A 199 -21.92 -9.55 5.87
CA THR A 199 -21.54 -8.25 5.28
C THR A 199 -22.63 -7.23 5.52
N LEU A 200 -23.91 -7.56 5.30
CA LEU A 200 -25.02 -6.64 5.57
C LEU A 200 -25.05 -6.16 7.03
N LEU A 201 -24.82 -7.04 8.01
CA LEU A 201 -24.73 -6.67 9.42
C LEU A 201 -23.55 -5.70 9.66
N LEU A 202 -22.36 -6.02 9.12
CA LEU A 202 -21.16 -5.21 9.28
C LEU A 202 -21.32 -3.80 8.70
N TRP A 203 -21.91 -3.71 7.49
CA TRP A 203 -22.16 -2.43 6.81
C TRP A 203 -23.39 -1.69 7.37
N GLY A 204 -24.36 -2.40 7.94
CA GLY A 204 -25.55 -1.81 8.59
C GLY A 204 -25.26 -1.26 9.99
N LEU A 205 -24.27 -1.81 10.70
CA LEU A 205 -23.94 -1.42 12.06
C LEU A 205 -23.65 0.10 12.23
N PRO A 206 -22.85 0.76 11.36
CA PRO A 206 -22.66 2.22 11.45
C PRO A 206 -23.96 3.02 11.35
N LEU A 207 -24.88 2.61 10.47
CA LEU A 207 -26.17 3.28 10.29
C LEU A 207 -27.06 3.08 11.52
N VAL A 208 -27.13 1.87 12.04
CA VAL A 208 -27.88 1.54 13.27
C VAL A 208 -27.35 2.36 14.44
N LEU A 209 -26.02 2.44 14.61
CA LEU A 209 -25.40 3.18 15.71
C LEU A 209 -25.68 4.69 15.60
N LEU A 210 -25.69 5.24 14.39
CA LEU A 210 -26.07 6.64 14.14
C LEU A 210 -27.53 6.90 14.53
N VAL A 211 -28.46 6.04 14.10
CA VAL A 211 -29.90 6.18 14.41
C VAL A 211 -30.14 6.07 15.92
N VAL A 212 -29.51 5.10 16.58
CA VAL A 212 -29.62 4.92 18.04
C VAL A 212 -29.03 6.13 18.76
N GLY A 213 -27.84 6.59 18.37
CA GLY A 213 -27.20 7.77 18.96
C GLY A 213 -28.04 9.05 18.81
N ALA A 214 -28.58 9.29 17.62
CA ALA A 214 -29.49 10.42 17.36
C ALA A 214 -30.78 10.31 18.18
N GLY A 215 -31.36 9.11 18.28
CA GLY A 215 -32.55 8.85 19.11
C GLY A 215 -32.31 9.15 20.59
N VAL A 216 -31.18 8.72 21.14
CA VAL A 216 -30.77 9.01 22.53
C VAL A 216 -30.58 10.52 22.73
N LEU A 217 -29.91 11.20 21.79
CA LEU A 217 -29.70 12.65 21.87
C LEU A 217 -31.04 13.42 21.88
N VAL A 218 -31.96 13.08 20.98
CA VAL A 218 -33.30 13.68 20.92
C VAL A 218 -34.07 13.42 22.23
N MET A 219 -33.99 12.20 22.77
CA MET A 219 -34.61 11.85 24.04
C MET A 219 -34.08 12.70 25.21
N ILE A 220 -32.77 12.92 25.29
CA ILE A 220 -32.13 13.77 26.31
C ILE A 220 -32.59 15.22 26.16
N VAL A 221 -32.56 15.77 24.94
CA VAL A 221 -32.98 17.17 24.69
C VAL A 221 -34.47 17.38 25.03
N ARG A 222 -35.34 16.44 24.65
CA ARG A 222 -36.77 16.51 25.00
C ARG A 222 -37.00 16.47 26.50
N ARG A 223 -36.30 15.58 27.23
CA ARG A 223 -36.40 15.52 28.69
C ARG A 223 -35.93 16.81 29.37
N ARG A 224 -34.84 17.43 28.90
CA ARG A 224 -34.34 18.71 29.44
C ARG A 224 -35.31 19.86 29.21
N ARG A 225 -35.93 19.96 28.02
CA ARG A 225 -36.94 21.01 27.75
C ARG A 225 -38.17 20.90 28.63
N VAL A 226 -38.58 19.68 29.01
CA VAL A 226 -39.71 19.46 29.93
C VAL A 226 -39.35 19.86 31.37
N GLN A 227 -38.07 19.79 31.74
CA GLN A 227 -37.57 20.11 33.08
C GLN A 227 -37.02 21.54 33.24
N THR A 228 -37.12 22.38 32.20
CA THR A 228 -36.79 23.80 32.34
C THR A 228 -38.10 24.54 32.57
N PRO A 229 -38.48 24.90 33.81
CA PRO A 229 -39.45 25.96 34.00
C PRO A 229 -38.89 27.17 33.28
N THR A 230 -39.68 27.79 32.43
CA THR A 230 -39.34 29.03 31.77
C THR A 230 -39.24 30.13 32.83
N GLU A 231 -38.10 30.21 33.53
CA GLU A 231 -37.67 31.38 34.30
C GLU A 231 -37.05 32.37 33.31
N THR A 232 -37.86 32.89 32.38
CA THR A 232 -37.51 34.07 31.58
C THR A 232 -37.86 35.34 32.36
N GLY A 233 -37.37 35.40 33.59
CA GLY A 233 -37.55 36.48 34.55
C GLY A 233 -36.68 36.18 35.76
N LEU A 234 -36.05 37.21 36.34
CA LEU A 234 -35.32 37.02 37.59
C LEU A 234 -36.30 36.47 38.63
N SER A 235 -35.88 35.43 39.36
CA SER A 235 -36.62 35.02 40.56
C SER A 235 -36.68 36.21 41.53
N ALA A 236 -37.72 36.30 42.35
CA ALA A 236 -37.93 37.45 43.23
C ALA A 236 -36.69 37.76 44.10
N ASP A 237 -36.03 36.70 44.59
CA ASP A 237 -34.83 36.79 45.40
C ASP A 237 -33.61 37.34 44.62
N GLU A 238 -33.49 36.99 43.34
CA GLU A 238 -32.42 37.49 42.46
C GLU A 238 -32.66 38.96 42.07
N ALA A 239 -33.92 39.37 41.90
CA ALA A 239 -34.28 40.76 41.63
C ALA A 239 -33.94 41.66 42.83
N ASP A 240 -34.25 41.23 44.05
CA ASP A 240 -33.92 41.96 45.27
C ASP A 240 -32.41 42.08 45.47
N ARG A 241 -31.66 41.02 45.19
CA ARG A 241 -30.20 41.04 45.26
C ARG A 241 -29.58 41.95 44.20
N LEU A 242 -30.13 41.99 42.99
CA LEU A 242 -29.70 42.92 41.94
C LEU A 242 -29.96 44.37 42.34
N ASN A 243 -31.15 44.66 42.88
CA ASN A 243 -31.49 45.99 43.38
C ASN A 243 -30.56 46.43 44.51
N ALA A 244 -30.18 45.52 45.42
CA ALA A 244 -29.21 45.81 46.47
C ALA A 244 -27.81 46.15 45.93
N LEU A 245 -27.38 45.47 44.86
CA LEU A 245 -26.10 45.76 44.19
C LEU A 245 -26.11 47.10 43.43
N LEU A 246 -27.23 47.43 42.78
CA LEU A 246 -27.43 48.72 42.11
C LEU A 246 -27.51 49.88 43.11
N ALA A 247 -28.07 49.65 44.30
CA ALA A 247 -28.10 50.64 45.37
C ALA A 247 -26.70 50.91 45.96
N GLN A 248 -25.84 49.90 46.03
CA GLN A 248 -24.44 50.05 46.50
C GLN A 248 -23.53 50.69 45.45
N ASN A 249 -23.75 50.40 44.17
CA ASN A 249 -22.98 50.95 43.05
C ASN A 249 -23.92 51.63 42.07
N PRO A 250 -24.43 52.82 42.41
CA PRO A 250 -25.32 53.55 41.51
C PRO A 250 -24.58 53.80 40.20
N PRO A 251 -25.21 53.53 39.03
CA PRO A 251 -24.59 53.80 37.76
C PRO A 251 -24.29 55.31 37.66
N PRO A 252 -23.20 55.70 36.97
CA PRO A 252 -22.88 57.11 36.78
C PRO A 252 -24.06 57.80 36.10
N THR A 253 -24.58 58.84 36.74
CA THR A 253 -25.68 59.65 36.22
C THR A 253 -25.20 60.34 34.95
N ASP A 254 -25.61 59.83 33.78
CA ASP A 254 -25.36 60.50 32.51
C ASP A 254 -26.23 61.76 32.44
N SER A 255 -25.64 62.90 32.75
CA SER A 255 -26.26 64.22 32.69
C SER A 255 -26.38 64.78 31.27
N SER A 256 -26.38 63.95 30.21
CA SER A 256 -26.47 64.40 28.81
C SER A 256 -27.86 64.27 28.14
N LYS A 257 -28.94 64.03 28.89
CA LYS A 257 -30.31 64.06 28.35
C LYS A 257 -31.25 64.99 29.10
N GLU A 258 -30.91 66.27 29.15
CA GLU A 258 -31.88 67.34 29.38
C GLU A 258 -31.55 68.55 28.50
N SER A 259 -31.87 68.43 27.21
CA SER A 259 -32.17 69.55 26.30
C SER A 259 -32.62 69.02 24.94
N GLN A 260 -33.90 68.65 24.86
CA GLN A 260 -34.78 68.88 23.71
C GLN A 260 -36.21 68.44 24.04
#